data_AF-K8PHL3-F1
#
_entry.id   AF-K8PHL3-F1
#
_cell.length_a   1.000
_cell.length_b   1.000
_cell.length_c   1.000
_cell.angle_alpha   90.00
_cell.angle_beta   90.00
_cell.angle_gamma   90.00
#
_symmetry.space_group_name_H-M   'P 1'
#
loop_
_entity.id
_entity.type
_entity.pdbx_description
1 polymer ?
#
loop_
_entity_poly.entity_id
_entity_poly.type
_entity_poly.pdbx_seq_one_letter_code
_entity_poly.pdbx_strand_id
1 'polypeptide(L)'
;MRDAVRSPIAALTMAAAFMLAASSLSGPAFAQAKQQPAPAKQAAAPKQAAAPEPAPPLKQVELTEKQIEALLATQKEMDAATAKLPEGAQDKPDPKLQAQLEGIAKKNGFASFDEYGSVYDNVSLVMSGIDPKTKAFTEPPEMLKKQIAAVQADTKIPAKDKKGILEDMNGALKSVEPVKFPGNVTLVTKYYDKLGPLLQEDE
;
A
#
# COMPACT_ATOMS: atom_id res chain seq x y z
N MET A 1 8.46 -42.13 -28.39
CA MET A 1 9.64 -41.24 -28.28
C MET A 1 9.78 -40.93 -26.80
N ARG A 2 10.45 -41.80 -26.03
CA ARG A 2 11.85 -41.67 -25.55
C ARG A 2 12.15 -40.38 -24.78
N ASP A 3 12.09 -40.52 -23.45
CA ASP A 3 13.06 -40.10 -22.40
C ASP A 3 13.59 -38.66 -22.30
N ALA A 4 13.42 -38.07 -21.09
CA ALA A 4 14.49 -37.57 -20.17
C ALA A 4 13.85 -36.68 -19.07
N VAL A 5 13.69 -37.12 -17.81
CA VAL A 5 14.64 -37.18 -16.66
C VAL A 5 15.04 -35.81 -16.04
N ARG A 6 14.40 -35.51 -14.90
CA ARG A 6 14.88 -35.03 -13.57
C ARG A 6 16.15 -34.12 -13.42
N SER A 7 15.88 -32.87 -12.99
CA SER A 7 16.38 -32.19 -11.75
C SER A 7 17.87 -31.70 -11.62
N PRO A 8 18.31 -30.99 -10.54
CA PRO A 8 18.52 -29.52 -10.44
C PRO A 8 19.95 -29.08 -9.99
N ILE A 9 20.39 -27.81 -10.19
CA ILE A 9 21.59 -27.25 -9.50
C ILE A 9 21.45 -25.73 -9.20
N ALA A 10 21.80 -25.37 -7.97
CA ALA A 10 21.94 -24.03 -7.41
C ALA A 10 23.26 -23.33 -7.79
N ALA A 11 23.29 -22.00 -7.79
CA ALA A 11 24.55 -21.25 -7.63
C ALA A 11 24.32 -19.92 -6.89
N LEU A 12 24.78 -19.90 -5.65
CA LEU A 12 25.04 -18.76 -4.78
C LEU A 12 26.35 -18.10 -5.25
N THR A 13 26.38 -16.78 -5.47
CA THR A 13 27.65 -16.04 -5.59
C THR A 13 27.64 -14.79 -4.73
N MET A 14 28.44 -14.86 -3.68
CA MET A 14 28.89 -13.78 -2.81
C MET A 14 30.15 -13.16 -3.45
N ALA A 15 30.22 -11.83 -3.55
CA ALA A 15 31.46 -11.13 -3.88
C ALA A 15 31.57 -9.86 -3.03
N ALA A 16 32.46 -9.95 -2.04
CA ALA A 16 32.99 -8.83 -1.28
C ALA A 16 34.03 -8.07 -2.12
N ALA A 17 34.05 -6.74 -2.03
CA ALA A 17 35.18 -5.93 -2.50
C ALA A 17 35.52 -4.88 -1.44
N PHE A 18 36.56 -5.19 -0.66
CA PHE A 18 37.35 -4.26 0.12
C PHE A 18 38.21 -3.43 -0.86
N MET A 19 38.20 -2.10 -0.75
CA MET A 19 39.30 -1.27 -1.26
C MET A 19 39.75 -0.29 -0.18
N LEU A 20 40.93 -0.58 0.37
CA LEU A 20 41.81 0.35 1.08
C LEU A 20 42.71 1.02 0.04
N ALA A 21 42.74 2.35 0.01
CA ALA A 21 43.78 3.11 -0.69
C ALA A 21 44.40 4.11 0.30
N ALA A 22 45.60 3.77 0.77
CA ALA A 22 46.51 4.66 1.47
C ALA A 22 47.37 5.40 0.44
N SER A 23 47.45 6.72 0.53
CA SER A 23 48.44 7.52 -0.21
C SER A 23 49.15 8.46 0.76
N SER A 24 50.46 8.32 0.79
CA SER A 24 51.45 8.92 1.68
C SER A 24 52.01 10.24 1.13
N LEU A 25 52.31 11.20 2.02
CA LEU A 25 53.61 11.88 2.25
C LEU A 25 53.37 13.29 2.81
N SER A 26 54.01 13.59 3.93
CA SER A 26 54.12 14.95 4.46
C SER A 26 55.57 15.25 4.85
N GLY A 27 55.99 16.48 4.53
CA GLY A 27 57.12 17.17 5.15
C GLY A 27 57.49 18.46 4.37
N PRO A 28 58.05 19.52 5.01
CA PRO A 28 58.40 19.66 6.43
C PRO A 28 57.93 20.97 7.12
N ALA A 29 58.17 21.01 8.44
CA ALA A 29 58.50 22.19 9.27
C ALA A 29 57.40 22.93 10.07
N PHE A 30 57.44 22.66 11.38
CA PHE A 30 57.32 23.57 12.54
C PHE A 30 56.25 24.68 12.57
N ALA A 31 55.23 24.49 13.41
CA ALA A 31 54.87 25.45 14.47
C ALA A 31 53.85 24.82 15.44
N GLN A 32 54.28 24.66 16.68
CA GLN A 32 53.47 24.23 17.82
C GLN A 32 52.58 25.39 18.26
N ALA A 33 51.29 25.37 17.91
CA ALA A 33 50.27 26.21 18.51
C ALA A 33 49.28 25.33 19.28
N LYS A 34 49.27 25.48 20.61
CA LYS A 34 48.27 24.89 21.51
C LYS A 34 46.87 25.25 21.02
N GLN A 35 46.11 24.26 20.53
CA GLN A 35 44.67 24.38 20.34
C GLN A 35 43.94 23.41 21.27
N GLN A 36 43.27 24.06 22.21
CA GLN A 36 42.23 23.58 23.11
C GLN A 36 41.24 22.64 22.38
N PRO A 37 40.78 21.54 22.98
CA PRO A 37 39.80 20.66 22.34
C PRO A 37 38.48 21.42 22.21
N ALA A 38 38.08 21.72 20.97
CA ALA A 38 36.71 22.10 20.66
C ALA A 38 35.80 20.87 20.89
N PRO A 39 34.58 21.05 21.43
CA PRO A 39 33.66 19.94 21.68
C PRO A 39 33.32 19.26 20.36
N ALA A 40 33.44 17.93 20.35
CA ALA A 40 33.03 17.10 19.24
C ALA A 40 31.58 17.43 18.85
N LYS A 41 31.40 17.95 17.63
CA LYS A 41 30.08 17.89 16.98
C LYS A 41 29.78 16.41 16.80
N GLN A 42 28.96 15.90 17.72
CA GLN A 42 28.32 14.61 17.61
C GLN A 42 27.60 14.59 16.26
N ALA A 43 28.10 13.76 15.34
CA ALA A 43 27.40 13.46 14.10
C ALA A 43 26.01 12.97 14.50
N ALA A 44 24.98 13.71 14.11
CA ALA A 44 23.62 13.27 14.25
C ALA A 44 23.49 11.93 13.51
N ALA A 45 23.11 10.88 14.25
CA ALA A 45 22.73 9.61 13.66
C ALA A 45 21.66 9.88 12.58
N PRO A 46 21.68 9.15 11.45
CA PRO A 46 20.65 9.31 10.43
C PRO A 46 19.28 9.12 11.09
N LYS A 47 18.42 10.14 10.98
CA LYS A 47 17.00 10.05 11.34
C LYS A 47 16.46 8.82 10.64
N GLN A 48 16.14 7.80 11.43
CA GLN A 48 15.29 6.70 11.01
C GLN A 48 14.07 7.34 10.34
N ALA A 49 13.87 7.04 9.04
CA ALA A 49 12.68 7.47 8.33
C ALA A 49 11.49 7.06 9.21
N ALA A 50 10.67 8.04 9.60
CA ALA A 50 9.45 7.75 10.33
C ALA A 50 8.70 6.69 9.53
N ALA A 51 8.32 5.60 10.19
CA ALA A 51 7.34 4.69 9.62
C ALA A 51 6.14 5.53 9.16
N PRO A 52 5.56 5.28 7.97
CA PRO A 52 4.38 6.00 7.51
C PRO A 52 3.36 6.03 8.65
N GLU A 53 2.83 7.21 8.98
CA GLU A 53 1.75 7.29 9.96
C GLU A 53 0.62 6.36 9.50
N PRO A 54 0.04 5.55 10.41
CA PRO A 54 -1.08 4.71 10.04
C PRO A 54 -2.19 5.61 9.50
N ALA A 55 -2.68 5.28 8.30
CA ALA A 55 -3.78 6.02 7.68
C ALA A 55 -4.95 6.12 8.67
N PRO A 56 -5.65 7.27 8.75
CA PRO A 56 -6.79 7.42 9.64
C PRO A 56 -7.81 6.31 9.37
N PRO A 57 -8.47 5.79 10.42
CA PRO A 57 -9.45 4.72 10.26
C PRO A 57 -10.55 5.15 9.29
N LEU A 58 -10.85 4.29 8.33
CA LEU A 58 -11.86 4.54 7.31
C LEU A 58 -13.20 4.84 7.97
N LYS A 59 -13.74 6.02 7.67
CA LYS A 59 -15.09 6.38 8.11
C LYS A 59 -16.10 5.64 7.23
N GLN A 60 -16.76 4.66 7.82
CA GLN A 60 -17.80 3.94 7.09
C GLN A 60 -19.05 4.81 6.91
N VAL A 61 -19.67 4.74 5.74
CA VAL A 61 -20.96 5.39 5.43
C VAL A 61 -21.91 4.38 4.80
N GLU A 62 -23.21 4.59 4.99
CA GLU A 62 -24.22 3.79 4.29
C GLU A 62 -24.21 4.16 2.80
N LEU A 63 -24.06 3.15 1.95
CA LEU A 63 -24.05 3.32 0.50
C LEU A 63 -25.45 3.23 -0.07
N THR A 64 -25.72 4.07 -1.05
CA THR A 64 -26.93 4.00 -1.86
C THR A 64 -26.65 3.44 -3.24
N GLU A 65 -27.67 2.85 -3.88
CA GLU A 65 -27.54 2.36 -5.25
C GLU A 65 -27.11 3.46 -6.22
N LYS A 66 -27.67 4.67 -6.04
CA LYS A 66 -27.31 5.85 -6.82
C LYS A 66 -25.83 6.23 -6.68
N GLN A 67 -25.25 6.10 -5.48
CA GLN A 67 -23.82 6.38 -5.28
C GLN A 67 -22.93 5.36 -5.99
N ILE A 68 -23.31 4.07 -6.04
CA ILE A 68 -22.57 3.07 -6.80
C ILE A 68 -22.66 3.35 -8.31
N GLU A 69 -23.84 3.66 -8.82
CA GLU A 69 -24.01 4.01 -10.23
C GLU A 69 -23.21 5.28 -10.60
N ALA A 70 -23.24 6.30 -9.74
CA ALA A 70 -22.46 7.51 -9.90
C ALA A 70 -20.95 7.23 -9.85
N LEU A 71 -20.49 6.34 -8.96
CA LEU A 71 -19.09 5.91 -8.88
C LEU A 71 -18.61 5.30 -10.19
N LEU A 72 -19.38 4.36 -10.75
CA LEU A 72 -19.07 3.70 -12.03
C LEU A 72 -18.97 4.70 -13.19
N ALA A 73 -19.90 5.66 -13.25
CA ALA A 73 -19.89 6.70 -14.29
C ALA A 73 -18.71 7.67 -14.10
N THR A 74 -18.43 8.05 -12.86
CA THR A 74 -17.38 8.99 -12.48
C THR A 74 -16.00 8.44 -12.83
N GLN A 75 -15.71 7.19 -12.47
CA GLN A 75 -14.40 6.60 -12.77
C GLN A 75 -14.11 6.61 -14.26
N LYS A 76 -15.07 6.20 -15.09
CA LYS A 76 -14.90 6.22 -16.55
C LYS A 76 -14.56 7.61 -17.10
N GLU A 77 -15.16 8.67 -16.54
CA GLU A 77 -14.84 10.04 -16.93
C GLU A 77 -13.49 10.51 -16.39
N MET A 78 -13.12 10.09 -15.18
CA MET A 78 -11.81 10.36 -14.59
C MET A 78 -10.68 9.67 -15.35
N ASP A 79 -10.84 8.40 -15.73
CA ASP A 79 -9.90 7.65 -16.58
C ASP A 79 -9.71 8.35 -17.93
N ALA A 80 -10.80 8.79 -18.56
CA ALA A 80 -10.73 9.54 -19.81
C ALA A 80 -10.02 10.89 -19.66
N ALA A 81 -10.13 11.52 -18.49
CA ALA A 81 -9.44 12.75 -18.14
C ALA A 81 -7.95 12.55 -17.90
N THR A 82 -7.56 11.44 -17.26
CA THR A 82 -6.17 11.14 -16.89
C THR A 82 -5.40 10.42 -18.01
N ALA A 83 -6.07 9.72 -18.93
CA ALA A 83 -5.45 9.03 -20.06
C ALA A 83 -4.63 9.93 -21.01
N LYS A 84 -4.79 11.25 -20.90
CA LYS A 84 -4.05 12.25 -21.71
C LYS A 84 -2.91 12.91 -20.93
N LEU A 85 -2.71 12.53 -19.67
CA LEU A 85 -1.64 13.07 -18.85
C LEU A 85 -0.30 12.48 -19.30
N PRO A 86 0.77 13.28 -19.30
CA PRO A 86 2.12 12.77 -19.50
C PRO A 86 2.47 11.70 -18.44
N GLU A 87 3.28 10.71 -18.80
CA GLU A 87 3.85 9.77 -17.83
C GLU A 87 4.55 10.54 -16.68
N GLY A 88 4.26 10.17 -15.44
CA GLY A 88 4.78 10.85 -14.22
C GLY A 88 4.00 12.09 -13.77
N ALA A 89 2.98 12.53 -14.50
CA ALA A 89 2.11 13.63 -14.05
C ALA A 89 1.19 13.25 -12.87
N GLN A 90 1.09 11.96 -12.56
CA GLN A 90 0.35 11.44 -11.39
C GLN A 90 1.08 11.71 -10.06
N ASP A 91 2.40 11.90 -10.08
CA ASP A 91 3.21 12.10 -8.86
C ASP A 91 2.99 13.46 -8.20
N LYS A 92 2.41 14.42 -8.91
CA LYS A 92 1.98 15.72 -8.39
C LYS A 92 0.63 16.07 -8.99
N PRO A 93 -0.47 15.96 -8.23
CA PRO A 93 -1.78 16.35 -8.74
C PRO A 93 -1.79 17.86 -9.00
N ASP A 94 -1.66 18.22 -10.28
CA ASP A 94 -1.75 19.59 -10.77
C ASP A 94 -3.09 20.20 -10.30
N PRO A 95 -3.13 21.44 -9.79
CA PRO A 95 -4.37 22.06 -9.32
C PRO A 95 -5.51 22.06 -10.36
N LYS A 96 -5.19 22.11 -11.66
CA LYS A 96 -6.19 21.99 -12.74
C LYS A 96 -6.74 20.57 -12.83
N LEU A 97 -5.90 19.55 -12.65
CA LEU A 97 -6.36 18.16 -12.60
C LEU A 97 -7.28 17.96 -11.40
N GLN A 98 -6.92 18.46 -10.22
CA GLN A 98 -7.79 18.38 -9.03
C GLN A 98 -9.14 19.07 -9.27
N ALA A 99 -9.14 20.28 -9.85
CA ALA A 99 -10.36 20.99 -10.21
C ALA A 99 -11.20 20.24 -11.25
N GLN A 100 -10.55 19.54 -12.18
CA GLN A 100 -11.22 18.71 -13.18
C GLN A 100 -11.87 17.48 -12.54
N LEU A 101 -11.17 16.76 -11.65
CA LEU A 101 -11.71 15.62 -10.93
C LEU A 101 -12.89 16.03 -10.01
N GLU A 102 -12.75 17.15 -9.30
CA GLU A 102 -13.83 17.77 -8.51
C GLU A 102 -15.06 18.09 -9.40
N GLY A 103 -14.83 18.64 -10.59
CA GLY A 103 -15.88 18.93 -11.56
C GLY A 103 -16.59 17.67 -12.06
N ILE A 104 -15.84 16.59 -12.34
CA ILE A 104 -16.40 15.30 -12.77
C ILE A 104 -17.22 14.67 -11.64
N ALA A 105 -16.71 14.67 -10.40
CA ALA A 105 -17.44 14.15 -9.25
C ALA A 105 -18.78 14.88 -9.06
N LYS A 106 -18.75 16.23 -9.08
CA LYS A 106 -19.96 17.06 -8.97
C LYS A 106 -20.95 16.82 -10.11
N LYS A 107 -20.47 16.71 -11.34
CA LYS A 107 -21.30 16.42 -12.52
C LYS A 107 -22.06 15.11 -12.37
N ASN A 108 -21.47 14.11 -11.73
CA ASN A 108 -22.07 12.78 -11.52
C ASN A 108 -22.91 12.68 -10.23
N GLY A 109 -23.08 13.81 -9.51
CA GLY A 109 -24.01 13.89 -8.38
C GLY A 109 -23.39 13.71 -7.00
N PHE A 110 -22.06 13.66 -6.89
CA PHE A 110 -21.37 13.81 -5.61
C PHE A 110 -21.33 15.29 -5.20
N ALA A 111 -21.32 15.57 -3.90
CA ALA A 111 -21.16 16.93 -3.38
C ALA A 111 -19.72 17.46 -3.59
N SER A 112 -18.74 16.57 -3.56
CA SER A 112 -17.31 16.86 -3.73
C SER A 112 -16.53 15.61 -4.14
N PHE A 113 -15.27 15.80 -4.54
CA PHE A 113 -14.32 14.71 -4.74
C PHE A 113 -14.05 13.93 -3.44
N ASP A 114 -14.12 14.59 -2.28
CA ASP A 114 -14.02 13.90 -0.98
C ASP A 114 -15.19 12.94 -0.73
N GLU A 115 -16.42 13.31 -1.12
CA GLU A 115 -17.56 12.38 -1.03
C GLU A 115 -17.37 11.19 -1.98
N TYR A 116 -16.91 11.45 -3.20
CA TYR A 116 -16.53 10.39 -4.14
C TYR A 116 -15.50 9.44 -3.52
N GLY A 117 -14.43 9.96 -2.91
CA GLY A 117 -13.41 9.18 -2.23
C GLY A 117 -13.97 8.36 -1.07
N SER A 118 -14.83 8.95 -0.24
CA SER A 118 -15.52 8.25 0.85
C SER A 118 -16.39 7.09 0.35
N VAL A 119 -17.12 7.27 -0.75
CA VAL A 119 -17.92 6.22 -1.39
C VAL A 119 -17.01 5.13 -1.96
N TYR A 120 -15.94 5.51 -2.67
CA TYR A 120 -14.95 4.59 -3.22
C TYR A 120 -14.30 3.73 -2.13
N ASP A 121 -13.89 4.34 -1.02
CA ASP A 121 -13.28 3.69 0.13
C ASP A 121 -14.25 2.66 0.76
N ASN A 122 -15.52 3.02 0.92
CA ASN A 122 -16.54 2.12 1.46
C ASN A 122 -16.87 0.95 0.54
N VAL A 123 -16.87 1.19 -0.78
CA VAL A 123 -16.98 0.11 -1.78
C VAL A 123 -15.75 -0.81 -1.70
N SER A 124 -14.54 -0.24 -1.62
CA SER A 124 -13.29 -0.98 -1.54
C SER A 124 -13.19 -1.83 -0.28
N LEU A 125 -13.63 -1.30 0.87
CA LEU A 125 -13.72 -2.05 2.13
C LEU A 125 -14.54 -3.33 1.92
N VAL A 126 -15.74 -3.20 1.35
CA VAL A 126 -16.62 -4.36 1.14
C VAL A 126 -16.07 -5.30 0.08
N MET A 127 -15.56 -4.78 -1.04
CA MET A 127 -14.96 -5.61 -2.10
C MET A 127 -13.76 -6.41 -1.61
N SER A 128 -12.93 -5.85 -0.71
CA SER A 128 -11.81 -6.58 -0.10
C SER A 128 -12.26 -7.83 0.66
N GLY A 129 -13.50 -7.81 1.17
CA GLY A 129 -14.11 -8.92 1.90
C GLY A 129 -14.77 -9.98 1.01
N ILE A 130 -14.96 -9.72 -0.29
CA ILE A 130 -15.67 -10.62 -1.21
C ILE A 130 -14.67 -11.52 -1.93
N ASP A 131 -14.85 -12.84 -1.77
CA ASP A 131 -14.08 -13.82 -2.53
C ASP A 131 -14.44 -13.73 -4.04
N PRO A 132 -13.47 -13.53 -4.94
CA PRO A 132 -13.76 -13.28 -6.36
C PRO A 132 -14.41 -14.46 -7.09
N LYS A 133 -14.24 -15.69 -6.58
CA LYS A 133 -14.74 -16.92 -7.21
C LYS A 133 -16.16 -17.26 -6.76
N THR A 134 -16.39 -17.18 -5.46
CA THR A 134 -17.65 -17.60 -4.81
C THR A 134 -18.60 -16.43 -4.58
N LYS A 135 -18.10 -15.19 -4.69
CA LYS A 135 -18.79 -13.95 -4.32
C LYS A 135 -19.27 -13.94 -2.86
N ALA A 136 -18.72 -14.83 -2.02
CA ALA A 136 -19.05 -14.88 -0.62
C ALA A 136 -18.27 -13.80 0.14
N PHE A 137 -18.98 -13.03 0.94
CA PHE A 137 -18.38 -12.03 1.80
C PHE A 137 -17.87 -12.67 3.11
N THR A 138 -16.67 -12.29 3.53
CA THR A 138 -16.10 -12.57 4.85
C THR A 138 -15.81 -11.25 5.54
N GLU A 139 -16.32 -11.09 6.77
CA GLU A 139 -16.04 -9.92 7.61
C GLU A 139 -14.52 -9.70 7.80
N PRO A 140 -14.02 -8.44 7.79
CA PRO A 140 -12.58 -8.16 7.91
C PRO A 140 -11.91 -8.80 9.14
N PRO A 141 -12.50 -8.80 10.35
CA PRO A 141 -11.93 -9.50 11.50
C PRO A 141 -11.83 -11.02 11.30
N GLU A 142 -12.82 -11.63 10.65
CA GLU A 142 -12.84 -13.08 10.38
C GLU A 142 -11.83 -13.45 9.28
N MET A 143 -11.67 -12.60 8.27
CA MET A 143 -10.64 -12.75 7.26
C MET A 143 -9.24 -12.69 7.89
N LEU A 144 -8.99 -11.70 8.75
CA LEU A 144 -7.70 -11.56 9.43
C LEU A 144 -7.42 -12.76 10.35
N LYS A 145 -8.41 -13.28 11.07
CA LYS A 145 -8.27 -14.53 11.84
C LYS A 145 -7.89 -15.73 10.97
N LYS A 146 -8.52 -15.89 9.80
CA LYS A 146 -8.17 -16.95 8.84
C LYS A 146 -6.74 -16.79 8.33
N GLN A 147 -6.31 -15.57 8.03
CA GLN A 147 -4.93 -15.30 7.60
C GLN A 147 -3.92 -15.57 8.72
N ILE A 148 -4.22 -15.21 9.97
CA ILE A 148 -3.40 -15.55 11.15
C ILE A 148 -3.24 -17.07 11.25
N ALA A 149 -4.34 -17.83 11.14
CA ALA A 149 -4.29 -19.28 11.19
C ALA A 149 -3.46 -19.88 10.03
N ALA A 150 -3.56 -19.30 8.83
CA ALA A 150 -2.77 -19.72 7.67
C ALA A 150 -1.26 -19.49 7.89
N VAL A 151 -0.87 -18.31 8.39
CA VAL A 151 0.53 -17.99 8.73
C VAL A 151 1.06 -18.90 9.84
N GLN A 152 0.24 -19.21 10.85
CA GLN A 152 0.60 -20.17 11.89
C GLN A 152 0.93 -21.55 11.30
N ALA A 153 0.07 -22.04 10.40
CA ALA A 153 0.21 -23.35 9.77
C ALA A 153 1.33 -23.42 8.70
N ASP A 154 1.76 -22.28 8.13
CA ASP A 154 2.74 -22.28 7.03
C ASP A 154 4.15 -22.62 7.51
N THR A 155 4.62 -23.83 7.20
CA THR A 155 5.95 -24.31 7.58
C THR A 155 7.09 -23.70 6.75
N LYS A 156 6.78 -22.94 5.69
CA LYS A 156 7.77 -22.29 4.83
C LYS A 156 8.26 -20.96 5.39
N ILE A 157 7.52 -20.34 6.32
CA ILE A 157 7.90 -19.09 6.96
C ILE A 157 8.90 -19.39 8.09
N PRO A 158 10.11 -18.81 8.08
CA PRO A 158 11.08 -18.96 9.17
C PRO A 158 10.47 -18.56 10.51
N ALA A 159 10.77 -19.31 11.57
CA ALA A 159 10.14 -19.11 12.89
C ALA A 159 10.31 -17.68 13.45
N LYS A 160 11.46 -17.05 13.16
CA LYS A 160 11.75 -15.67 13.55
C LYS A 160 10.80 -14.68 12.87
N ASP A 161 10.60 -14.82 11.56
CA ASP A 161 9.76 -13.92 10.77
C ASP A 161 8.27 -14.17 11.06
N LYS A 162 7.90 -15.45 11.19
CA LYS A 162 6.53 -15.86 11.57
C LYS A 162 6.08 -15.19 12.86
N LYS A 163 6.95 -15.14 13.88
CA LYS A 163 6.61 -14.49 15.16
C LYS A 163 6.26 -13.01 14.96
N GLY A 164 7.07 -12.27 14.22
CA GLY A 164 6.82 -10.85 13.94
C GLY A 164 5.52 -10.63 13.17
N ILE A 165 5.32 -11.39 12.09
CA ILE A 165 4.09 -11.33 11.28
C ILE A 165 2.86 -11.59 12.16
N LEU A 166 2.89 -12.63 13.00
CA LEU A 166 1.76 -12.95 13.87
C LEU A 166 1.53 -11.88 14.94
N GLU A 167 2.57 -11.25 15.47
CA GLU A 167 2.44 -10.15 16.43
C GLU A 167 1.75 -8.94 15.79
N ASP A 168 2.17 -8.56 14.58
CA ASP A 168 1.58 -7.46 13.82
C ASP A 168 0.11 -7.74 13.47
N MET A 169 -0.20 -8.94 12.97
CA MET A 169 -1.57 -9.32 12.61
C MET A 169 -2.48 -9.41 13.84
N ASN A 170 -2.00 -9.94 14.97
CA ASN A 170 -2.78 -9.93 16.22
C ASN A 170 -2.93 -8.52 16.80
N GLY A 171 -1.96 -7.64 16.57
CA GLY A 171 -2.08 -6.21 16.85
C GLY A 171 -3.21 -5.58 16.04
N ALA A 172 -3.19 -5.75 14.72
CA ALA A 172 -4.23 -5.27 13.81
C ALA A 172 -5.62 -5.83 14.14
N LEU A 173 -5.72 -7.09 14.59
CA LEU A 173 -6.99 -7.72 14.97
C LEU A 173 -7.72 -7.00 16.12
N LYS A 174 -7.01 -6.23 16.95
CA LYS A 174 -7.61 -5.43 18.02
C LYS A 174 -8.28 -4.15 17.52
N SER A 175 -7.93 -3.69 16.33
CA SER A 175 -8.36 -2.41 15.77
C SER A 175 -9.19 -2.57 14.50
N VAL A 176 -9.15 -3.74 13.85
CA VAL A 176 -9.98 -4.01 12.67
C VAL A 176 -11.46 -4.00 13.06
N GLU A 177 -12.22 -3.15 12.37
CA GLU A 177 -13.65 -3.03 12.57
C GLU A 177 -14.41 -3.95 11.58
N PRO A 178 -15.54 -4.53 11.99
CA PRO A 178 -16.47 -5.16 11.06
C PRO A 178 -17.12 -4.12 10.15
N VAL A 179 -17.80 -4.58 9.10
CA VAL A 179 -18.64 -3.70 8.28
C VAL A 179 -19.83 -3.22 9.10
N LYS A 180 -19.97 -1.91 9.26
CA LYS A 180 -21.01 -1.23 10.05
C LYS A 180 -22.36 -1.22 9.33
N PHE A 181 -22.35 -1.25 7.99
CA PHE A 181 -23.54 -1.17 7.16
C PHE A 181 -23.69 -2.45 6.33
N PRO A 182 -24.38 -3.48 6.84
CA PRO A 182 -24.53 -4.76 6.13
C PRO A 182 -25.27 -4.61 4.79
N GLY A 183 -26.10 -3.57 4.63
CA GLY A 183 -26.72 -3.22 3.34
C GLY A 183 -25.70 -2.96 2.23
N ASN A 184 -24.52 -2.42 2.59
CA ASN A 184 -23.42 -2.19 1.64
C ASN A 184 -22.89 -3.51 1.08
N VAL A 185 -22.85 -4.58 1.89
CA VAL A 185 -22.42 -5.91 1.43
C VAL A 185 -23.33 -6.41 0.32
N THR A 186 -24.64 -6.37 0.54
CA THR A 186 -25.64 -6.76 -0.45
C THR A 186 -25.50 -5.95 -1.74
N LEU A 187 -25.37 -4.62 -1.60
CA LEU A 187 -25.32 -3.72 -2.73
C LEU A 187 -24.02 -3.87 -3.54
N VAL A 188 -22.86 -3.87 -2.89
CA VAL A 188 -21.58 -4.06 -3.58
C VAL A 188 -21.48 -5.44 -4.21
N THR A 189 -21.98 -6.49 -3.56
CA THR A 189 -22.03 -7.84 -4.16
C THR A 189 -22.89 -7.87 -5.42
N LYS A 190 -24.05 -7.17 -5.43
CA LYS A 190 -24.90 -7.02 -6.63
C LYS A 190 -24.15 -6.36 -7.80
N TYR A 191 -23.28 -5.40 -7.51
CA TYR A 191 -22.52 -4.64 -8.51
C TYR A 191 -21.09 -5.16 -8.75
N TYR A 192 -20.70 -6.27 -8.14
CA TYR A 192 -19.31 -6.73 -8.06
C TYR A 192 -18.60 -6.75 -9.42
N ASP A 193 -19.21 -7.37 -10.44
CA ASP A 193 -18.55 -7.54 -11.74
C ASP A 193 -18.34 -6.22 -12.49
N LYS A 194 -19.12 -5.17 -12.16
CA LYS A 194 -18.93 -3.82 -12.70
C LYS A 194 -17.89 -3.02 -11.91
N LEU A 195 -17.78 -3.28 -10.62
CA LEU A 195 -16.86 -2.57 -9.71
C LEU A 195 -15.45 -3.17 -9.73
N GLY A 196 -15.32 -4.47 -9.97
CA GLY A 196 -14.03 -5.18 -10.01
C GLY A 196 -12.98 -4.51 -10.90
N PRO A 197 -13.28 -4.21 -12.18
CA PRO A 197 -12.33 -3.53 -13.05
C PRO A 197 -11.92 -2.12 -12.59
N LEU A 198 -12.70 -1.46 -11.73
CA LEU A 198 -12.38 -0.12 -11.23
C LEU A 198 -11.44 -0.14 -10.03
N LEU A 199 -11.39 -1.25 -9.29
CA LEU A 199 -10.56 -1.40 -8.09
C LEU A 199 -9.30 -2.22 -8.35
N GLN A 200 -9.24 -2.91 -9.48
CA GLN A 200 -8.04 -3.53 -9.97
C GLN A 200 -7.25 -2.45 -10.70
N GLU A 201 -6.49 -1.64 -9.96
CA GLU A 201 -5.42 -0.87 -10.58
C GLU A 201 -4.48 -1.88 -11.25
N ASP A 202 -4.24 -1.71 -12.56
CA ASP A 202 -3.51 -2.65 -13.41
C ASP A 202 -2.22 -3.15 -12.73
N GLU A 203 -2.12 -4.47 -12.48
CA GLU A 203 -0.88 -5.17 -12.12
C GLU A 203 0.08 -5.27 -13.31
#